data_AF-A0A0E3SJH2-F1
#
_entry.id   AF-A0A0E3SJH2-F1
#
_cell.length_a   1.000
_cell.length_b   1.000
_cell.length_c   1.000
_cell.angle_alpha   90.00
_cell.angle_beta   90.00
_cell.angle_gamma   90.00
#
_symmetry.space_group_name_H-M   'P 1'
#
loop_
_entity.id
_entity.type
_entity.pdbx_description
1 polymer ?
#
loop_
_entity_poly.entity_id
_entity_poly.type
_entity_poly.pdbx_seq_one_letter_code
_entity_poly.pdbx_strand_id
1 'polypeptide(L)'
;MGLFDSFKNKVKCSQNSPKLNYSINDNFISIGDFTGKYHQSPNSKFILAWNSLSENGKYILLERGKVKLQVKMKHLDNGMVSKLGVFIISDLTSKGMYGVFNIINADGETLIRQRCRANLGSTGISDDGSFAVCQALESTSKSDSCKLFFFDIKNKKLLWKKTPETIGSELNWAKSYRFDTKKKILYLIHDKNKVYRYTFEGTFIDSGLYRLHCIDTGNDVEFLEAIKELKEELSSNPNPKKYDVFIDPLNKRLKRYSDKDTKSKIHRALGEIFQLQGNDTEAIKHFETALKLNPRIGVKRALDNLKKTD
;
A
#
# COMPACT_ATOMS: atom_id res chain seq x y z
N MET A 1 -3.30 16.04 -40.28
CA MET A 1 -4.31 14.97 -40.47
C MET A 1 -4.29 14.08 -39.24
N GLY A 2 -5.21 14.31 -38.30
CA GLY A 2 -5.30 13.56 -37.04
C GLY A 2 -6.25 12.39 -37.16
N LEU A 3 -5.73 11.17 -36.95
CA LEU A 3 -6.54 9.96 -36.84
C LEU A 3 -7.05 9.85 -35.40
N PHE A 4 -8.33 10.17 -35.20
CA PHE A 4 -9.10 9.77 -34.02
C PHE A 4 -9.54 8.31 -34.22
N ASP A 5 -8.79 7.35 -33.68
CA ASP A 5 -9.27 5.97 -33.56
C ASP A 5 -10.21 5.86 -32.34
N SER A 6 -11.51 6.06 -32.58
CA SER A 6 -12.54 5.68 -31.63
C SER A 6 -12.75 4.16 -31.69
N PHE A 7 -12.19 3.42 -30.73
CA PHE A 7 -12.55 2.02 -30.52
C PHE A 7 -13.97 1.94 -29.94
N LYS A 8 -14.99 1.83 -30.82
CA LYS A 8 -16.34 1.38 -30.43
C LYS A 8 -16.28 -0.13 -30.19
N ASN A 9 -15.92 -0.55 -28.97
CA ASN A 9 -16.14 -1.93 -28.55
C ASN A 9 -17.66 -2.19 -28.50
N LYS A 10 -18.16 -3.15 -29.28
CA LYS A 10 -19.57 -3.58 -29.26
C LYS A 10 -19.90 -4.16 -27.88
N VAL A 11 -20.53 -3.35 -27.04
CA VAL A 11 -21.13 -3.77 -25.78
C VAL A 11 -22.39 -4.58 -26.09
N LYS A 12 -22.39 -5.88 -25.76
CA LYS A 12 -23.62 -6.68 -25.72
C LYS A 12 -24.16 -6.65 -24.29
N CYS A 13 -25.13 -5.78 -24.05
CA CYS A 13 -25.92 -5.78 -22.81
C CYS A 13 -27.15 -6.68 -23.03
N SER A 14 -27.36 -7.69 -22.19
CA SER A 14 -28.50 -8.62 -22.29
C SER A 14 -29.38 -8.48 -21.06
N GLN A 15 -30.62 -7.99 -21.23
CA GLN A 15 -31.57 -7.84 -20.12
C GLN A 15 -32.36 -9.13 -19.81
N ASN A 16 -32.32 -10.15 -20.68
CA ASN A 16 -33.13 -11.39 -20.56
C ASN A 16 -32.31 -12.69 -20.66
N SER A 17 -31.10 -12.72 -20.10
CA SER A 17 -30.29 -13.95 -20.08
C SER A 17 -30.78 -14.95 -19.01
N PRO A 18 -30.84 -16.27 -19.31
CA PRO A 18 -31.07 -17.29 -18.30
C PRO A 18 -29.92 -17.29 -17.27
N LYS A 19 -30.17 -17.80 -16.06
CA LYS A 19 -29.08 -18.05 -15.10
C LYS A 19 -28.13 -19.05 -15.74
N LEU A 20 -26.85 -18.71 -15.78
CA LEU A 20 -25.83 -19.57 -16.35
C LEU A 20 -25.39 -20.59 -15.31
N ASN A 21 -25.19 -21.83 -15.77
CA ASN A 21 -24.39 -22.78 -15.02
C ASN A 21 -22.93 -22.34 -15.13
N TYR A 22 -22.34 -22.01 -14.00
CA TYR A 22 -20.91 -21.77 -13.87
C TYR A 22 -20.36 -22.61 -12.74
N SER A 23 -19.11 -23.04 -12.86
CA SER A 23 -18.38 -23.73 -11.81
C SER A 23 -17.21 -22.86 -11.36
N ILE A 24 -16.89 -22.94 -10.07
CA ILE A 24 -15.74 -22.26 -9.47
C ILE A 24 -14.80 -23.36 -8.99
N ASN A 25 -13.53 -23.26 -9.36
CA ASN A 25 -12.47 -24.12 -8.89
C ASN A 25 -11.29 -23.24 -8.46
N ASP A 26 -11.02 -23.21 -7.15
CA ASP A 26 -10.03 -22.34 -6.52
C ASP A 26 -10.13 -20.88 -7.00
N ASN A 27 -9.17 -20.46 -7.83
CA ASN A 27 -9.01 -19.10 -8.34
C ASN A 27 -9.60 -18.89 -9.74
N PHE A 28 -10.29 -19.89 -10.29
CA PHE A 28 -10.85 -19.85 -11.65
C PHE A 28 -12.36 -20.09 -11.65
N ILE A 29 -13.04 -19.47 -12.62
CA ILE A 29 -14.44 -19.69 -12.93
C ILE A 29 -14.58 -20.17 -14.37
N SER A 30 -15.48 -21.12 -14.59
CA SER A 30 -15.85 -21.61 -15.92
C SER A 30 -17.31 -21.27 -16.22
N ILE A 31 -17.57 -20.64 -17.38
CA ILE A 31 -18.89 -20.18 -17.84
C ILE A 31 -19.04 -20.60 -19.32
N GLY A 32 -19.65 -21.75 -19.58
CA GLY A 32 -19.61 -22.36 -20.91
C GLY A 32 -18.16 -22.57 -21.38
N ASP A 33 -17.81 -22.07 -22.56
CA ASP A 33 -16.45 -22.16 -23.12
C ASP A 33 -15.45 -21.14 -22.53
N PHE A 34 -15.88 -20.30 -21.59
CA PHE A 34 -15.00 -19.37 -20.91
C PHE A 34 -14.42 -20.00 -19.65
N THR A 35 -13.10 -19.93 -19.49
CA THR A 35 -12.42 -20.17 -18.22
C THR A 35 -11.46 -19.01 -17.95
N GLY A 36 -11.46 -18.48 -16.73
CA GLY A 36 -10.64 -17.34 -16.37
C GLY A 36 -10.57 -17.11 -14.86
N LYS A 37 -9.73 -16.15 -14.46
CA LYS A 37 -9.70 -15.64 -13.07
C LYS A 37 -11.00 -14.89 -12.79
N TYR A 38 -11.33 -14.74 -11.52
CA TYR A 38 -12.52 -14.00 -11.14
C TYR A 38 -12.35 -13.24 -9.82
N HIS A 39 -13.26 -12.30 -9.61
CA HIS A 39 -13.49 -11.63 -8.35
C HIS A 39 -14.99 -11.58 -8.10
N GLN A 40 -15.42 -12.01 -6.92
CA GLN A 40 -16.81 -11.90 -6.48
C GLN A 40 -16.98 -10.66 -5.60
N SER A 41 -17.99 -9.84 -5.89
CA SER A 41 -18.30 -8.68 -5.05
C SER A 41 -18.65 -9.12 -3.62
N PRO A 42 -18.40 -8.30 -2.58
CA PRO A 42 -18.61 -8.75 -1.19
C PRO A 42 -20.05 -9.09 -0.80
N ASN A 43 -21.06 -8.65 -1.56
CA ASN A 43 -22.47 -9.04 -1.37
C ASN A 43 -22.91 -10.19 -2.28
N SER A 44 -21.96 -10.84 -2.97
CA SER A 44 -22.16 -11.93 -3.95
C SER A 44 -23.10 -11.60 -5.11
N LYS A 45 -23.50 -10.32 -5.27
CA LYS A 45 -24.42 -9.88 -6.33
C LYS A 45 -23.72 -9.92 -7.69
N PHE A 46 -22.45 -9.56 -7.74
CA PHE A 46 -21.67 -9.49 -8.96
C PHE A 46 -20.48 -10.46 -8.94
N ILE A 47 -20.16 -11.02 -10.11
CA ILE A 47 -18.90 -11.74 -10.34
C ILE A 47 -18.28 -11.15 -11.60
N LEU A 48 -17.08 -10.60 -11.47
CA LEU A 48 -16.26 -10.20 -12.61
C LEU A 48 -15.30 -11.33 -12.90
N ALA A 49 -15.29 -11.81 -14.15
CA ALA A 49 -14.38 -12.85 -14.59
C ALA A 49 -13.60 -12.37 -15.81
N TRP A 50 -12.32 -12.74 -15.91
CA TRP A 50 -11.45 -12.38 -17.03
C TRP A 50 -10.46 -13.51 -17.35
N ASN A 51 -10.17 -13.71 -18.63
CA ASN A 51 -9.07 -14.59 -19.04
C ASN A 51 -7.82 -13.75 -19.36
N SER A 52 -6.71 -14.16 -18.78
CA SER A 52 -5.48 -13.39 -18.79
C SER A 52 -4.62 -13.71 -20.02
N LEU A 53 -3.82 -12.75 -20.48
CA LEU A 53 -2.66 -12.94 -21.37
C LEU A 53 -2.90 -13.52 -22.78
N SER A 54 -4.11 -13.44 -23.33
CA SER A 54 -4.34 -13.78 -24.76
C SER A 54 -4.67 -12.56 -25.61
N GLU A 55 -4.26 -12.60 -26.89
CA GLU A 55 -4.69 -11.64 -27.93
C GLU A 55 -6.22 -11.62 -28.13
N ASN A 56 -6.90 -12.65 -27.64
CA ASN A 56 -8.36 -12.84 -27.68
C ASN A 56 -9.00 -12.74 -26.28
N GLY A 57 -8.37 -12.00 -25.36
CA GLY A 57 -8.88 -11.81 -24.02
C GLY A 57 -10.32 -11.26 -24.00
N LYS A 58 -11.06 -11.62 -22.96
CA LYS A 58 -12.41 -11.14 -22.68
C LYS A 58 -12.65 -11.09 -21.18
N TYR A 59 -13.49 -10.17 -20.76
CA TYR A 59 -14.06 -10.18 -19.42
C TYR A 59 -15.59 -10.31 -19.49
N ILE A 60 -16.15 -10.88 -18.44
CA ILE A 60 -17.57 -11.13 -18.24
C ILE A 60 -17.95 -10.58 -16.87
N LEU A 61 -18.99 -9.73 -16.82
CA LEU A 61 -19.63 -9.33 -15.57
C LEU A 61 -20.95 -10.10 -15.46
N LEU A 62 -21.07 -10.89 -14.40
CA LEU A 62 -22.32 -11.52 -13.99
C LEU A 62 -23.02 -10.65 -12.96
N GLU A 63 -24.35 -10.52 -13.06
CA GLU A 63 -25.23 -9.99 -12.03
C GLU A 63 -26.23 -11.08 -11.64
N ARG A 64 -26.19 -11.52 -10.37
CA ARG A 64 -27.06 -12.59 -9.83
C ARG A 64 -27.07 -13.86 -10.70
N GLY A 65 -25.90 -14.24 -11.22
CA GLY A 65 -25.68 -15.44 -12.05
C GLY A 65 -26.09 -15.29 -13.53
N LYS A 66 -26.44 -14.08 -13.98
CA LYS A 66 -26.77 -13.77 -15.37
C LYS A 66 -25.69 -12.91 -16.00
N VAL A 67 -25.34 -13.13 -17.27
CA VAL A 67 -24.41 -12.24 -17.99
C VAL A 67 -25.07 -10.87 -18.16
N LYS A 68 -24.47 -9.88 -17.50
CA LYS A 68 -24.82 -8.46 -17.66
C LYS A 68 -24.00 -7.82 -18.77
N LEU A 69 -22.69 -8.11 -18.80
CA LEU A 69 -21.73 -7.54 -19.76
C LEU A 69 -20.72 -8.60 -20.19
N GLN A 70 -20.36 -8.59 -21.48
CA GLN A 70 -19.26 -9.38 -22.02
C GLN A 70 -18.52 -8.56 -23.08
N VAL A 71 -17.21 -8.37 -22.89
CA VAL A 71 -16.39 -7.51 -23.75
C VAL A 71 -15.05 -8.17 -24.04
N LYS A 72 -14.60 -8.06 -25.30
CA LYS A 72 -13.25 -8.47 -25.71
C LYS A 72 -12.25 -7.38 -25.36
N MET A 73 -11.14 -7.76 -24.74
CA MET A 73 -10.06 -6.85 -24.34
C MET A 73 -8.75 -7.62 -24.21
N LYS A 74 -7.68 -7.08 -24.79
CA LYS A 74 -6.37 -7.74 -24.86
C LYS A 74 -5.60 -7.55 -23.56
N HIS A 75 -4.73 -8.52 -23.26
CA HIS A 75 -3.74 -8.45 -22.17
C HIS A 75 -4.30 -8.10 -20.79
N LEU A 76 -5.48 -8.63 -20.47
CA LEU A 76 -6.08 -8.50 -19.15
C LEU A 76 -5.18 -9.14 -18.08
N ASP A 77 -4.99 -8.43 -16.98
CA ASP A 77 -4.09 -8.84 -15.90
C ASP A 77 -4.86 -9.02 -14.58
N ASN A 78 -5.48 -7.94 -14.11
CA ASN A 78 -6.12 -7.88 -12.81
C ASN A 78 -7.54 -7.31 -12.89
N GLY A 79 -8.42 -7.72 -11.98
CA GLY A 79 -9.82 -7.30 -11.96
C GLY A 79 -10.45 -7.36 -10.57
N MET A 80 -11.36 -6.42 -10.29
CA MET A 80 -12.08 -6.38 -9.03
C MET A 80 -13.45 -5.70 -9.18
N VAL A 81 -14.46 -6.11 -8.40
CA VAL A 81 -15.83 -5.56 -8.52
C VAL A 81 -16.44 -5.21 -7.16
N SER A 82 -17.05 -4.03 -7.09
CA SER A 82 -17.75 -3.49 -5.91
C SER A 82 -19.14 -4.11 -5.72
N LYS A 83 -19.80 -3.81 -4.58
CA LYS A 83 -21.18 -4.26 -4.30
C LYS A 83 -22.22 -3.67 -5.26
N LEU A 84 -21.90 -2.54 -5.90
CA LEU A 84 -22.77 -1.83 -6.85
C LEU A 84 -22.48 -2.19 -8.32
N GLY A 85 -21.50 -3.05 -8.57
CA GLY A 85 -21.16 -3.49 -9.93
C GLY A 85 -20.26 -2.52 -10.70
N VAL A 86 -19.77 -1.46 -10.06
CA VAL A 86 -18.59 -0.73 -10.56
C VAL A 86 -17.38 -1.62 -10.39
N PHE A 87 -16.54 -1.72 -11.40
CA PHE A 87 -15.44 -2.65 -11.42
C PHE A 87 -14.17 -2.08 -12.04
N ILE A 88 -13.05 -2.66 -11.64
CA ILE A 88 -11.71 -2.42 -12.15
C ILE A 88 -11.37 -3.54 -13.12
N ILE A 89 -10.78 -3.16 -14.26
CA ILE A 89 -10.04 -4.07 -15.13
C ILE A 89 -8.73 -3.39 -15.52
N SER A 90 -7.63 -4.06 -15.23
CA SER A 90 -6.29 -3.63 -15.62
C SER A 90 -5.78 -4.45 -16.79
N ASP A 91 -5.07 -3.78 -17.70
CA ASP A 91 -4.30 -4.44 -18.75
C ASP A 91 -2.81 -4.10 -18.66
N LEU A 92 -2.00 -5.04 -19.13
CA LEU A 92 -0.57 -4.87 -19.36
C LEU A 92 -0.35 -4.62 -20.84
N THR A 93 0.21 -3.47 -21.21
CA THR A 93 0.47 -3.25 -22.64
C THR A 93 1.72 -4.01 -23.05
N SER A 94 1.65 -4.80 -24.13
CA SER A 94 2.80 -5.57 -24.66
C SER A 94 3.95 -4.69 -25.16
N LYS A 95 3.71 -3.40 -25.41
CA LYS A 95 4.72 -2.41 -25.85
C LYS A 95 5.18 -1.53 -24.68
N GLY A 96 6.13 -2.04 -23.88
CA GLY A 96 6.81 -1.33 -22.79
C GLY A 96 6.20 -1.58 -21.41
N MET A 97 6.89 -1.16 -20.34
CA MET A 97 6.40 -1.22 -18.95
C MET A 97 5.29 -0.19 -18.71
N TYR A 98 4.12 -0.39 -19.29
CA TYR A 98 2.93 0.41 -19.04
C TYR A 98 1.76 -0.48 -18.66
N GLY A 99 1.03 -0.08 -17.63
CA GLY A 99 -0.27 -0.62 -17.30
C GLY A 99 -1.38 0.41 -17.55
N VAL A 100 -2.56 -0.07 -17.91
CA VAL A 100 -3.75 0.77 -17.99
C VAL A 100 -4.75 0.29 -16.95
N PHE A 101 -5.16 1.21 -16.09
CA PHE A 101 -6.14 1.00 -15.05
C PHE A 101 -7.49 1.55 -15.51
N ASN A 102 -8.48 0.69 -15.70
CA ASN A 102 -9.82 1.08 -16.14
C ASN A 102 -10.82 0.86 -15.00
N ILE A 103 -11.66 1.87 -14.75
CA ILE A 103 -12.82 1.78 -13.87
C ILE A 103 -14.07 1.92 -14.74
N ILE A 104 -14.95 0.94 -14.66
CA ILE A 104 -16.09 0.78 -15.55
C ILE A 104 -17.34 0.56 -14.69
N ASN A 105 -18.48 1.15 -15.08
CA ASN A 105 -19.76 0.87 -14.43
C ASN A 105 -20.38 -0.44 -14.94
N ALA A 106 -21.46 -0.88 -14.29
CA ALA A 106 -22.08 -2.16 -14.61
C ALA A 106 -22.71 -2.23 -16.02
N ASP A 107 -22.89 -1.09 -16.68
CA ASP A 107 -23.44 -0.97 -18.04
C ASP A 107 -22.34 -0.92 -19.11
N GLY A 108 -21.07 -0.92 -18.70
CA GLY A 108 -19.90 -0.92 -19.59
C GLY A 108 -19.37 0.47 -19.95
N GLU A 109 -19.86 1.53 -19.32
CA GLU A 109 -19.29 2.88 -19.47
C GLU A 109 -17.97 2.98 -18.70
N THR A 110 -16.91 3.41 -19.39
CA THR A 110 -15.63 3.74 -18.75
C THR A 110 -15.77 5.04 -17.96
N LEU A 111 -15.66 4.95 -16.64
CA LEU A 111 -15.69 6.10 -15.73
C LEU A 111 -14.32 6.77 -15.62
N ILE A 112 -13.26 5.97 -15.48
CA ILE A 112 -11.87 6.44 -15.38
C ILE A 112 -10.99 5.50 -16.22
N ARG A 113 -10.05 6.09 -16.96
CA ARG A 113 -8.97 5.37 -17.65
C ARG A 113 -7.63 6.03 -17.34
N GLN A 114 -6.83 5.40 -16.49
CA GLN A 114 -5.51 5.88 -16.11
C GLN A 114 -4.43 5.05 -16.78
N ARG A 115 -3.59 5.68 -17.61
CA ARG A 115 -2.34 5.06 -18.10
C ARG A 115 -1.22 5.33 -17.11
N CYS A 116 -0.50 4.28 -16.73
CA CYS A 116 0.65 4.36 -15.82
C CYS A 116 1.93 4.01 -16.59
N ARG A 117 3.02 4.76 -16.34
CA ARG A 117 4.37 4.51 -16.89
C ARG A 117 5.16 3.46 -16.09
N ALA A 118 4.44 2.43 -15.65
CA ALA A 118 4.93 1.25 -14.96
C ALA A 118 3.82 0.19 -15.03
N ASN A 119 4.19 -1.07 -14.80
CA ASN A 119 3.20 -2.14 -14.60
C ASN A 119 2.39 -1.88 -13.33
N LEU A 120 1.17 -2.40 -13.29
CA LEU A 120 0.30 -2.26 -12.13
C LEU A 120 0.40 -3.48 -11.23
N GLY A 121 0.44 -3.26 -9.93
CA GLY A 121 0.37 -4.29 -8.90
C GLY A 121 -1.05 -4.41 -8.33
N SER A 122 -1.12 -4.50 -7.01
CA SER A 122 -2.38 -4.58 -6.26
C SER A 122 -3.30 -3.40 -6.58
N THR A 123 -4.61 -3.68 -6.63
CA THR A 123 -5.65 -2.68 -6.85
C THR A 123 -6.72 -2.79 -5.77
N GLY A 124 -7.49 -1.71 -5.57
CA GLY A 124 -8.54 -1.60 -4.55
C GLY A 124 -9.75 -0.84 -5.10
N ILE A 125 -10.97 -1.23 -4.72
CA ILE A 125 -12.22 -0.50 -4.97
C ILE A 125 -13.03 -0.53 -3.67
N SER A 126 -13.66 0.59 -3.32
CA SER A 126 -14.54 0.64 -2.16
C SER A 126 -15.80 -0.19 -2.42
N ASP A 127 -16.39 -0.70 -1.34
CA ASP A 127 -17.62 -1.49 -1.39
C ASP A 127 -18.77 -0.79 -2.14
N ASP A 128 -18.89 0.52 -1.92
CA ASP A 128 -19.89 1.39 -2.56
C ASP A 128 -19.48 1.85 -3.97
N GLY A 129 -18.33 1.42 -4.49
CA GLY A 129 -17.84 1.75 -5.82
C GLY A 129 -17.51 3.24 -6.02
N SER A 130 -17.36 4.02 -4.95
CA SER A 130 -17.09 5.46 -5.00
C SER A 130 -15.60 5.84 -5.03
N PHE A 131 -14.71 4.95 -4.56
CA PHE A 131 -13.26 5.18 -4.56
C PHE A 131 -12.51 3.97 -5.12
N ALA A 132 -11.35 4.22 -5.69
CA ALA A 132 -10.43 3.18 -6.13
C ALA A 132 -8.98 3.57 -5.90
N VAL A 133 -8.12 2.56 -5.86
CA VAL A 133 -6.68 2.72 -5.75
C VAL A 133 -5.95 1.73 -6.65
N CYS A 134 -4.82 2.14 -7.21
CA CYS A 134 -3.88 1.23 -7.85
C CYS A 134 -2.45 1.63 -7.53
N GLN A 135 -1.57 0.64 -7.48
CA GLN A 135 -0.15 0.87 -7.25
C GLN A 135 0.64 0.49 -8.49
N ALA A 136 1.46 1.44 -8.95
CA ALA A 136 2.48 1.18 -9.95
C ALA A 136 3.66 0.45 -9.31
N LEU A 137 4.12 -0.62 -9.96
CA LEU A 137 5.31 -1.36 -9.58
C LEU A 137 6.58 -0.56 -9.87
N GLU A 138 7.71 -1.06 -9.38
CA GLU A 138 9.00 -0.48 -9.70
C GLU A 138 9.26 -0.52 -11.21
N SER A 139 9.77 0.59 -11.75
CA SER A 139 10.20 0.70 -13.13
C SER A 139 11.41 1.61 -13.25
N THR A 140 12.23 1.36 -14.28
CA THR A 140 13.32 2.24 -14.70
C THR A 140 12.82 3.62 -15.16
N SER A 141 11.55 3.70 -15.58
CA SER A 141 10.83 4.95 -15.84
C SER A 141 10.39 5.62 -14.52
N LYS A 142 11.04 6.74 -14.17
CA LYS A 142 10.90 7.36 -12.84
C LYS A 142 9.55 8.02 -12.54
N SER A 143 8.71 8.35 -13.53
CA SER A 143 7.56 9.24 -13.26
C SER A 143 6.47 8.58 -12.41
N ASP A 144 6.29 7.27 -12.57
CA ASP A 144 5.19 6.50 -11.96
C ASP A 144 5.69 5.36 -11.08
N SER A 145 6.99 5.05 -11.13
CA SER A 145 7.63 3.99 -10.34
C SER A 145 7.22 4.08 -8.86
N CYS A 146 6.73 2.97 -8.32
CA CYS A 146 6.31 2.82 -6.92
C CYS A 146 5.17 3.74 -6.43
N LYS A 147 4.49 4.48 -7.32
CA LYS A 147 3.46 5.42 -6.90
C LYS A 147 2.11 4.74 -6.68
N LEU A 148 1.44 5.17 -5.63
CA LEU A 148 0.06 4.85 -5.33
C LEU A 148 -0.85 5.95 -5.87
N PHE A 149 -1.89 5.56 -6.61
CA PHE A 149 -2.86 6.45 -7.23
C PHE A 149 -4.21 6.22 -6.55
N PHE A 150 -4.84 7.27 -6.05
CA PHE A 150 -6.14 7.19 -5.39
C PHE A 150 -7.17 8.06 -6.10
N PHE A 151 -8.35 7.50 -6.36
CA PHE A 151 -9.37 8.08 -7.24
C PHE A 151 -10.70 8.26 -6.53
N ASP A 152 -11.37 9.36 -6.85
CA ASP A 152 -12.80 9.56 -6.64
C ASP A 152 -13.53 9.20 -7.94
N ILE A 153 -14.28 8.11 -7.91
CA ILE A 153 -14.99 7.57 -9.06
C ILE A 153 -16.20 8.43 -9.41
N LYS A 154 -16.93 8.93 -8.40
CA LYS A 154 -18.13 9.74 -8.60
C LYS A 154 -17.80 11.03 -9.36
N ASN A 155 -16.69 11.66 -9.00
CA ASN A 155 -16.21 12.89 -9.63
C ASN A 155 -15.23 12.63 -10.78
N LYS A 156 -15.01 11.35 -11.17
CA LYS A 156 -14.10 10.92 -12.24
C LYS A 156 -12.69 11.53 -12.11
N LYS A 157 -12.17 11.64 -10.89
CA LYS A 157 -10.96 12.43 -10.57
C LYS A 157 -9.89 11.61 -9.85
N LEU A 158 -8.63 11.80 -10.25
CA LEU A 158 -7.46 11.42 -9.44
C LEU A 158 -7.33 12.39 -8.27
N LEU A 159 -7.46 11.91 -7.04
CA LEU A 159 -7.33 12.72 -5.83
C LEU A 159 -5.87 13.01 -5.52
N TRP A 160 -5.02 11.98 -5.50
CA TRP A 160 -3.59 12.14 -5.30
C TRP A 160 -2.80 10.96 -5.87
N LYS A 161 -1.51 11.23 -6.05
CA LYS A 161 -0.51 10.30 -6.57
C LYS A 161 0.82 10.54 -5.85
N LYS A 162 1.28 9.59 -5.05
CA LYS A 162 2.52 9.72 -4.27
C LYS A 162 3.19 8.38 -4.05
N THR A 163 4.47 8.40 -3.69
CA THR A 163 5.14 7.23 -3.11
C THR A 163 4.61 7.05 -1.68
N PRO A 164 4.04 5.90 -1.32
CA PRO A 164 3.68 5.59 0.06
C PRO A 164 4.91 5.58 0.97
N GLU A 165 4.77 6.12 2.16
CA GLU A 165 5.79 6.15 3.22
C GLU A 165 6.23 4.74 3.65
N THR A 166 5.39 3.75 3.38
CA THR A 166 5.63 2.34 3.69
C THR A 166 6.49 1.64 2.64
N ILE A 167 6.78 2.26 1.49
CA ILE A 167 7.72 1.72 0.50
C ILE A 167 9.13 2.08 0.96
N GLY A 168 9.73 1.18 1.75
CA GLY A 168 11.15 1.22 2.08
C GLY A 168 12.05 0.80 0.91
N SER A 169 13.35 0.70 1.17
CA SER A 169 14.38 0.30 0.21
C SER A 169 14.20 -1.10 -0.39
N GLU A 170 13.47 -1.99 0.28
CA GLU A 170 13.17 -3.34 -0.18
C GLU A 170 11.75 -3.48 -0.78
N LEU A 171 11.10 -2.37 -1.13
CA LEU A 171 9.82 -2.35 -1.83
C LEU A 171 8.70 -3.14 -1.12
N ASN A 172 8.34 -2.70 0.09
CA ASN A 172 7.24 -3.27 0.85
C ASN A 172 5.87 -2.88 0.24
N TRP A 173 5.44 -3.65 -0.75
CA TRP A 173 4.17 -3.46 -1.47
C TRP A 173 2.95 -3.80 -0.60
N ALA A 174 1.90 -2.99 -0.71
CA ALA A 174 0.61 -3.37 -0.17
C ALA A 174 0.05 -4.55 -0.99
N LYS A 175 -0.39 -5.61 -0.31
CA LYS A 175 -1.02 -6.77 -0.93
C LYS A 175 -2.49 -6.54 -1.26
N SER A 176 -3.16 -5.72 -0.46
CA SER A 176 -4.56 -5.35 -0.68
C SER A 176 -4.89 -4.03 0.00
N TYR A 177 -6.11 -3.54 -0.26
CA TYR A 177 -6.60 -2.27 0.24
C TYR A 177 -7.99 -2.42 0.82
N ARG A 178 -8.28 -1.66 1.88
CA ARG A 178 -9.63 -1.52 2.44
C ARG A 178 -9.99 -0.06 2.58
N PHE A 179 -11.27 0.26 2.44
CA PHE A 179 -11.79 1.62 2.48
C PHE A 179 -12.78 1.75 3.63
N ASP A 180 -12.64 2.80 4.43
CA ASP A 180 -13.68 3.28 5.33
C ASP A 180 -14.18 4.61 4.77
N THR A 181 -15.21 4.56 3.94
CA THR A 181 -15.73 5.73 3.21
C THR A 181 -16.43 6.72 4.14
N LYS A 182 -16.91 6.27 5.30
CA LYS A 182 -17.50 7.14 6.33
C LYS A 182 -16.44 7.95 7.05
N LYS A 183 -15.35 7.29 7.50
CA LYS A 183 -14.22 7.95 8.17
C LYS A 183 -13.22 8.57 7.21
N LYS A 184 -13.39 8.36 5.90
CA LYS A 184 -12.47 8.78 4.83
C LYS A 184 -11.04 8.27 5.06
N ILE A 185 -10.92 6.98 5.39
CA ILE A 185 -9.63 6.31 5.62
C ILE A 185 -9.41 5.21 4.58
N LEU A 186 -8.24 5.24 3.94
CA LEU A 186 -7.70 4.17 3.12
C LEU A 186 -6.73 3.34 3.97
N TYR A 187 -6.91 2.03 3.98
CA TYR A 187 -6.04 1.08 4.66
C TYR A 187 -5.20 0.34 3.62
N LEU A 188 -3.88 0.36 3.77
CA LEU A 188 -2.92 -0.46 3.05
C LEU A 188 -2.63 -1.70 3.89
N ILE A 189 -2.87 -2.88 3.34
CA ILE A 189 -2.66 -4.17 4.02
C ILE A 189 -1.41 -4.82 3.41
N HIS A 190 -0.40 -5.02 4.24
CA HIS A 190 0.89 -5.62 3.90
C HIS A 190 1.00 -7.05 4.47
N ASP A 191 2.13 -7.71 4.17
CA ASP A 191 2.45 -9.01 4.72
C ASP A 191 2.47 -9.01 6.27
N LYS A 192 2.26 -10.20 6.85
CA LYS A 192 2.17 -10.40 8.31
C LYS A 192 1.11 -9.52 8.98
N ASN A 193 0.04 -9.21 8.26
CA ASN A 193 -1.10 -8.40 8.72
C ASN A 193 -0.70 -6.99 9.20
N LYS A 194 0.41 -6.44 8.69
CA LYS A 194 0.75 -5.02 8.92
C LYS A 194 -0.24 -4.15 8.15
N VAL A 195 -0.96 -3.28 8.85
CA VAL A 195 -1.96 -2.39 8.25
C VAL A 195 -1.62 -0.95 8.57
N TYR A 196 -1.64 -0.10 7.55
CA TYR A 196 -1.38 1.33 7.72
C TYR A 196 -2.44 2.18 7.05
N ARG A 197 -2.67 3.36 7.64
CA ARG A 197 -3.78 4.24 7.28
C ARG A 197 -3.32 5.51 6.61
N TYR A 198 -4.10 5.91 5.63
CA TYR A 198 -4.03 7.19 4.95
C TYR A 198 -5.41 7.85 5.02
N THR A 199 -5.45 9.16 5.21
CA THR A 199 -6.69 9.90 4.95
C THR A 199 -6.96 9.93 3.45
N PHE A 200 -8.19 10.23 3.05
CA PHE A 200 -8.52 10.39 1.63
C PHE A 200 -7.84 11.59 0.97
N GLU A 201 -7.29 12.51 1.77
CA GLU A 201 -6.45 13.63 1.33
C GLU A 201 -4.97 13.20 1.11
N GLY A 202 -4.61 11.98 1.49
CA GLY A 202 -3.27 11.41 1.27
C GLY A 202 -2.29 11.57 2.43
N THR A 203 -2.78 12.02 3.59
CA THR A 203 -1.98 12.15 4.81
C THR A 203 -1.75 10.77 5.43
N PHE A 204 -0.50 10.41 5.65
CA PHE A 204 -0.12 9.20 6.36
C PHE A 204 -0.24 9.42 7.87
N ILE A 205 -1.10 8.65 8.54
CA ILE A 205 -1.42 8.88 9.97
C ILE A 205 -0.79 7.86 10.91
N ASP A 206 -0.13 6.82 10.37
CA ASP A 206 0.46 5.72 11.13
C ASP A 206 2.00 5.76 11.15
N SER A 207 2.60 6.95 11.07
CA SER A 207 4.07 7.11 11.07
C SER A 207 4.74 6.50 12.31
N GLY A 208 4.20 6.72 13.50
CA GLY A 208 4.72 6.13 14.74
C GLY A 208 4.61 4.60 14.77
N LEU A 209 3.48 4.05 14.32
CA LEU A 209 3.28 2.60 14.23
C LEU A 209 4.22 1.96 13.21
N TYR A 210 4.37 2.58 12.04
CA TYR A 210 5.30 2.13 11.02
C TYR A 210 6.74 2.12 11.52
N ARG A 211 7.16 3.20 12.20
CA ARG A 211 8.49 3.27 12.79
C ARG A 211 8.73 2.17 13.82
N LEU A 212 7.74 1.91 14.69
CA LEU A 212 7.82 0.82 15.66
C LEU A 212 8.04 -0.53 14.95
N HIS A 213 7.31 -0.79 13.86
CA HIS A 213 7.51 -2.00 13.07
C HIS A 213 8.90 -2.08 12.42
N CYS A 214 9.43 -0.96 11.89
CA CYS A 214 10.78 -0.89 11.33
C CYS A 214 11.83 -1.18 12.42
N ILE A 215 11.68 -0.61 13.61
CA ILE A 215 12.58 -0.84 14.75
C ILE A 215 12.52 -2.30 15.20
N ASP A 216 11.33 -2.87 15.39
CA ASP A 216 11.20 -4.24 15.91
C ASP A 216 11.57 -5.31 14.88
N THR A 217 11.04 -5.20 13.65
CA THR A 217 11.07 -6.30 12.66
C THR A 217 11.60 -5.93 11.28
N GLY A 218 11.88 -4.65 11.00
CA GLY A 218 12.39 -4.21 9.70
C GLY A 218 13.77 -4.77 9.34
N ASN A 219 14.15 -4.68 8.08
CA ASN A 219 15.53 -4.96 7.67
C ASN A 219 16.49 -3.90 8.23
N ASP A 220 17.80 -4.04 7.96
CA ASP A 220 18.80 -3.14 8.54
C ASP A 220 18.68 -1.70 8.01
N VAL A 221 18.26 -1.51 6.75
CA VAL A 221 18.07 -0.18 6.16
C VAL A 221 16.87 0.52 6.78
N GLU A 222 15.72 -0.15 6.85
CA GLU A 222 14.50 0.34 7.50
C GLU A 222 14.75 0.67 8.97
N PHE A 223 15.48 -0.19 9.68
CA PHE A 223 15.86 0.03 11.07
C PHE A 223 16.68 1.31 11.24
N LEU A 224 17.71 1.51 10.41
CA LEU A 224 18.61 2.66 10.52
C LEU A 224 17.90 3.98 10.19
N GLU A 225 17.02 4.00 9.19
CA GLU A 225 16.22 5.21 8.90
C GLU A 225 15.23 5.47 10.04
N ALA A 226 14.58 4.44 10.58
CA ALA A 226 13.67 4.57 11.71
C ALA A 226 14.35 5.11 12.97
N ILE A 227 15.59 4.67 13.27
CA ILE A 227 16.39 5.21 14.40
C ILE A 227 16.71 6.69 14.19
N LYS A 228 17.06 7.08 12.95
CA LYS A 228 17.39 8.47 12.61
C LYS A 228 16.17 9.37 12.79
N GLU A 229 15.02 8.98 12.28
CA GLU A 229 13.76 9.70 12.48
C GLU A 229 13.35 9.77 13.96
N LEU A 230 13.52 8.67 14.71
CA LEU A 230 13.21 8.64 16.14
C LEU A 230 14.04 9.70 16.89
N LYS A 231 15.33 9.81 16.59
CA LYS A 231 16.21 10.83 17.17
C LYS A 231 15.73 12.25 16.86
N GLU A 232 15.33 12.52 15.62
CA GLU A 232 14.79 13.84 15.23
C GLU A 232 13.49 14.15 15.99
N GLU A 233 12.63 13.15 16.18
CA GLU A 233 11.39 13.30 16.94
C GLU A 233 11.63 13.51 18.44
N LEU A 234 12.53 12.73 19.06
CA LEU A 234 12.91 12.88 20.47
C LEU A 234 13.43 14.29 20.77
N SER A 235 14.12 14.90 19.80
CA SER A 235 14.61 16.28 19.91
C SER A 235 13.50 17.33 19.82
N SER A 236 12.36 16.99 19.21
CA SER A 236 11.28 17.94 18.86
C SER A 236 10.01 17.77 19.70
N ASN A 237 9.78 16.60 20.31
CA ASN A 237 8.55 16.27 21.03
C ASN A 237 8.85 15.52 22.34
N PRO A 238 8.78 16.18 23.50
CA PRO A 238 9.25 15.62 24.75
C PRO A 238 8.20 14.80 25.51
N ASN A 239 7.15 14.26 24.88
CA ASN A 239 6.17 13.44 25.61
C ASN A 239 6.73 12.03 25.93
N PRO A 240 7.12 11.73 27.19
CA PRO A 240 7.88 10.52 27.52
C PRO A 240 7.10 9.23 27.28
N LYS A 241 5.80 9.20 27.64
CA LYS A 241 4.96 8.00 27.54
C LYS A 241 4.82 7.45 26.12
N LYS A 242 5.08 8.30 25.11
CA LYS A 242 5.00 7.91 23.71
C LYS A 242 6.13 6.96 23.33
N TYR A 243 7.25 6.99 24.05
CA TYR A 243 8.49 6.33 23.63
C TYR A 243 8.77 5.00 24.33
N ASP A 244 8.02 4.67 25.39
CA ASP A 244 8.14 3.41 26.14
C ASP A 244 8.08 2.19 25.21
N VAL A 245 7.23 2.25 24.18
CA VAL A 245 7.04 1.18 23.19
C VAL A 245 8.29 0.83 22.41
N PHE A 246 9.31 1.70 22.37
CA PHE A 246 10.55 1.47 21.63
C PHE A 246 11.63 0.77 22.46
N ILE A 247 11.56 0.78 23.80
CA ILE A 247 12.64 0.29 24.67
C ILE A 247 12.93 -1.19 24.41
N ASP A 248 11.90 -2.04 24.42
CA ASP A 248 12.07 -3.48 24.21
C ASP A 248 12.56 -3.81 22.78
N PRO A 249 11.97 -3.25 21.70
CA PRO A 249 12.52 -3.39 20.35
C PRO A 249 13.99 -2.96 20.21
N LEU A 250 14.37 -1.83 20.82
CA LEU A 250 15.75 -1.33 20.79
C LEU A 250 16.70 -2.27 21.52
N ASN A 251 16.33 -2.76 22.70
CA ASN A 251 17.11 -3.73 23.46
C ASN A 251 17.27 -5.06 22.71
N LYS A 252 16.21 -5.54 22.05
CA LYS A 252 16.26 -6.72 21.17
C LYS A 252 17.25 -6.51 20.02
N ARG A 253 17.24 -5.34 19.39
CA ARG A 253 18.15 -4.99 18.29
C ARG A 253 19.60 -4.88 18.75
N LEU A 254 19.83 -4.34 19.93
CA LEU A 254 21.17 -4.23 20.52
C LEU A 254 21.87 -5.60 20.64
N LYS A 255 21.11 -6.65 20.94
CA LYS A 255 21.60 -8.05 21.01
C LYS A 255 21.96 -8.63 19.64
N ARG A 256 21.35 -8.13 18.56
CA ARG A 256 21.55 -8.64 17.18
C ARG A 256 22.77 -8.01 16.51
N TYR A 257 22.97 -6.70 16.66
CA TYR A 257 24.09 -6.01 16.03
C TYR A 257 25.41 -6.34 16.73
N SER A 258 26.51 -6.36 15.97
CA SER A 258 27.87 -6.50 16.49
C SER A 258 28.69 -5.23 16.30
N ASP A 259 28.33 -4.41 15.31
CA ASP A 259 29.06 -3.20 14.96
C ASP A 259 28.88 -2.08 16.00
N LYS A 260 29.97 -1.38 16.28
CA LYS A 260 30.00 -0.34 17.32
C LYS A 260 29.15 0.87 16.94
N ASP A 261 29.08 1.23 15.66
CA ASP A 261 28.37 2.42 15.20
C ASP A 261 26.86 2.27 15.42
N THR A 262 26.24 1.19 14.97
CA THR A 262 24.81 0.93 15.16
C THR A 262 24.47 0.78 16.64
N LYS A 263 25.29 0.05 17.42
CA LYS A 263 25.10 -0.03 18.88
C LYS A 263 25.14 1.35 19.55
N SER A 264 26.05 2.23 19.13
CA SER A 264 26.13 3.59 19.69
C SER A 264 24.87 4.40 19.42
N LYS A 265 24.26 4.25 18.23
CA LYS A 265 22.99 4.90 17.86
C LYS A 265 21.81 4.37 18.69
N ILE A 266 21.76 3.06 18.91
CA ILE A 266 20.73 2.43 19.76
C ILE A 266 20.86 2.92 21.21
N HIS A 267 22.06 2.90 21.77
CA HIS A 267 22.30 3.39 23.12
C HIS A 267 21.99 4.87 23.26
N ARG A 268 22.32 5.70 22.26
CA ARG A 268 21.88 7.10 22.23
C ARG A 268 20.36 7.21 22.32
N ALA A 269 19.62 6.49 21.47
CA ALA A 269 18.16 6.54 21.46
C ALA A 269 17.57 6.09 22.81
N LEU A 270 18.06 4.99 23.39
CA LEU A 270 17.64 4.54 24.72
C LEU A 270 17.93 5.60 25.79
N GLY A 271 19.11 6.22 25.78
CA GLY A 271 19.47 7.27 26.73
C GLY A 271 18.57 8.50 26.64
N GLU A 272 18.26 8.96 25.42
CA GLU A 272 17.33 10.07 25.18
C GLU A 272 15.91 9.71 25.67
N ILE A 273 15.45 8.48 25.47
CA ILE A 273 14.15 8.01 25.98
C ILE A 273 14.11 8.00 27.51
N PHE A 274 15.10 7.41 28.17
CA PHE A 274 15.16 7.37 29.64
C PHE A 274 15.29 8.75 30.26
N GLN A 275 16.05 9.65 29.62
CA GLN A 275 16.16 11.04 30.04
C GLN A 275 14.78 11.73 30.00
N LEU A 276 14.01 11.55 28.91
CA LEU A 276 12.65 12.11 28.83
C LEU A 276 11.73 11.56 29.92
N GLN A 277 11.92 10.29 30.30
CA GLN A 277 11.16 9.65 31.39
C GLN A 277 11.61 10.09 32.79
N GLY A 278 12.67 10.90 32.92
CA GLY A 278 13.26 11.29 34.21
C GLY A 278 14.04 10.16 34.89
N ASN A 279 14.40 9.10 34.16
CA ASN A 279 15.26 8.03 34.65
C ASN A 279 16.71 8.33 34.30
N ASP A 280 17.28 9.30 35.01
CA ASP A 280 18.62 9.83 34.73
C ASP A 280 19.70 8.76 34.92
N THR A 281 19.51 7.83 35.86
CA THR A 281 20.44 6.70 36.10
C THR A 281 20.60 5.81 34.86
N GLU A 282 19.50 5.35 34.25
CA GLU A 282 19.60 4.55 33.01
C GLU A 282 20.01 5.40 31.81
N ALA A 283 19.60 6.67 31.76
CA ALA A 283 20.01 7.59 30.71
C ALA A 283 21.54 7.77 30.67
N ILE A 284 22.16 8.05 31.82
CA ILE A 284 23.61 8.21 31.99
C ILE A 284 24.35 6.96 31.50
N LYS A 285 23.95 5.78 31.98
CA LYS A 285 24.55 4.50 31.61
C LYS A 285 24.52 4.26 30.10
N HIS A 286 23.40 4.56 29.45
CA HIS A 286 23.29 4.44 28.00
C HIS A 286 24.11 5.49 27.25
N PHE A 287 24.15 6.75 27.68
CA PHE A 287 24.99 7.78 27.07
C PHE A 287 26.49 7.50 27.20
N GLU A 288 26.95 7.03 28.36
CA GLU A 288 28.34 6.62 28.56
C GLU A 288 28.72 5.48 27.61
N THR A 289 27.86 4.47 27.50
CA THR A 289 28.07 3.35 26.59
C THR A 289 28.10 3.82 25.14
N ALA A 290 27.19 4.72 24.75
CA ALA A 290 27.17 5.31 23.41
C ALA A 290 28.47 6.06 23.08
N LEU A 291 28.99 6.89 24.00
CA LEU A 291 30.25 7.62 23.82
C LEU A 291 31.48 6.71 23.78
N LYS A 292 31.49 5.64 24.59
CA LYS A 292 32.57 4.63 24.56
C LYS A 292 32.65 3.92 23.20
N LEU A 293 31.50 3.67 22.58
CA LEU A 293 31.42 3.02 21.27
C LEU A 293 31.70 4.00 20.12
N ASN A 294 31.20 5.23 20.22
CA ASN A 294 31.40 6.29 19.24
C ASN A 294 31.50 7.66 19.94
N PRO A 295 32.72 8.21 20.12
CA PRO A 295 32.93 9.51 20.78
C PRO A 295 32.25 10.69 20.07
N ARG A 296 31.89 10.55 18.78
CA ARG A 296 31.25 11.59 17.97
C ARG A 296 29.72 11.44 17.89
N ILE A 297 29.11 10.57 18.71
CA ILE A 297 27.67 10.30 18.69
C ILE A 297 26.80 11.47 19.18
N GLY A 298 27.42 12.52 19.74
CA GLY A 298 26.76 13.81 20.01
C GLY A 298 25.90 13.86 21.27
N VAL A 299 26.19 13.04 22.28
CA VAL A 299 25.47 13.02 23.57
C VAL A 299 26.26 13.59 24.75
N LYS A 300 27.49 14.07 24.53
CA LYS A 300 28.40 14.54 25.59
C LYS A 300 27.77 15.65 26.45
N ARG A 301 27.18 16.67 25.83
CA ARG A 301 26.53 17.77 26.57
C ARG A 301 25.32 17.30 27.39
N ALA A 302 24.53 16.38 26.85
CA ALA A 302 23.38 15.82 27.58
C ALA A 302 23.85 15.05 28.82
N LEU A 303 24.88 14.21 28.67
CA LEU A 303 25.50 13.47 29.77
C LEU A 303 26.07 14.40 30.86
N ASP A 304 26.81 15.44 30.45
CA ASP A 304 27.42 16.40 31.38
C ASP A 304 26.35 17.18 32.19
N ASN A 305 25.18 17.43 31.61
CA ASN A 305 24.08 18.09 32.30
C ASN A 305 23.39 17.17 33.32
N LEU A 306 23.18 15.90 32.96
CA LEU A 306 22.57 14.92 33.86
C LEU A 306 23.44 14.69 35.11
N LYS A 307 24.76 14.50 34.92
CA LYS A 307 25.72 14.28 36.02
C LYS A 307 25.90 15.46 36.99
N LYS A 308 25.42 16.65 36.64
CA LYS A 308 25.43 17.82 37.53
C LYS A 308 24.18 17.92 38.39
N THR A 309 23.16 17.14 38.05
CA THR A 309 21.84 17.16 38.68
C THR A 309 21.70 16.00 39.69
N ASP A 310 22.51 14.94 39.53
CA ASP A 310 22.80 13.90 40.53
C ASP A 310 23.71 14.43 41.66
#